data_AF-A0A2V9HGH3-F1
#
_entry.id   AF-A0A2V9HGH3-F1
#
_cell.length_a   1.000
_cell.length_b   1.000
_cell.length_c   1.000
_cell.angle_alpha   90.00
_cell.angle_beta   90.00
_cell.angle_gamma   90.00
#
_symmetry.space_group_name_H-M   'P 1'
#
loop_
_entity.id
_entity.type
_entity.pdbx_description
1 polymer ?
#
loop_
_entity_poly.entity_id
_entity_poly.type
_entity_poly.pdbx_seq_one_letter_code
_entity_poly.pdbx_strand_id
1 'polypeptide(L)'
;MRNHDEEMESYLKEFRPRAIRPLEQEPESPTVWLRRLAAVAAIVLAGGLSIWFSRRETTTVPQEASDPQPLLSIEFGPKVMNTFLLTKLALEDTKTFSAVLTEESRGVLPSLQGHESTLRILAEE
;
A
#
# COMPACT_ATOMS: atom_id res chain seq x y z
N MET A 1 -36.10 -52.06 8.71
CA MET A 1 -34.72 -51.77 8.25
C MET A 1 -34.59 -51.92 6.73
N ARG A 2 -35.09 -52.99 6.09
CA ARG A 2 -35.00 -53.17 4.61
C ARG A 2 -35.59 -52.04 3.74
N ASN A 3 -36.70 -51.41 4.16
CA ASN A 3 -37.38 -50.41 3.31
C ASN A 3 -36.58 -49.11 3.12
N HIS A 4 -35.68 -48.77 4.06
CA HIS A 4 -34.87 -47.55 3.94
C HIS A 4 -33.76 -47.70 2.90
N ASP A 5 -33.25 -48.92 2.71
CA ASP A 5 -32.24 -49.20 1.71
C ASP A 5 -32.83 -49.07 0.29
N GLU A 6 -34.05 -49.53 0.08
CA GLU A 6 -34.76 -49.42 -1.20
C GLU A 6 -35.06 -47.95 -1.57
N GLU A 7 -35.46 -47.14 -0.60
CA GLU A 7 -35.67 -45.69 -0.79
C GLU A 7 -34.37 -44.97 -1.15
N MET A 8 -33.26 -45.30 -0.46
CA MET A 8 -31.95 -44.72 -0.75
C MET A 8 -31.44 -45.10 -2.15
N GLU A 9 -31.58 -46.38 -2.53
CA GLU A 9 -31.18 -46.83 -3.87
C GLU A 9 -32.00 -46.15 -4.98
N SER A 10 -33.28 -45.89 -4.74
CA SER A 10 -34.13 -45.17 -5.69
C SER A 10 -33.65 -43.73 -5.91
N TYR A 11 -33.27 -43.06 -4.81
CA TYR A 11 -32.80 -41.68 -4.84
C TYR A 11 -31.46 -41.55 -5.57
N LEU A 12 -30.56 -42.52 -5.38
CA LEU A 12 -29.25 -42.54 -6.05
C LEU A 12 -29.37 -42.82 -7.56
N LYS A 13 -30.37 -43.60 -7.98
CA LYS A 13 -30.64 -43.84 -9.41
C LYS A 13 -31.16 -42.61 -10.13
N GLU A 14 -31.87 -41.73 -9.42
CA GLU A 14 -32.44 -40.52 -10.00
C GLU A 14 -31.47 -39.32 -9.96
N PHE A 15 -30.40 -39.41 -9.15
CA PHE A 15 -29.42 -38.33 -9.02
C PHE A 15 -28.57 -38.19 -10.29
N ARG A 16 -28.85 -37.16 -11.08
CA ARG A 16 -27.96 -36.71 -12.16
C ARG A 16 -27.07 -35.58 -11.65
N PRO A 17 -25.78 -35.83 -11.36
CA PRO A 17 -24.89 -34.77 -10.91
C PRO A 17 -24.80 -33.70 -11.99
N ARG A 18 -25.17 -32.47 -11.63
CA ARG A 18 -25.05 -31.32 -12.51
C ARG A 18 -23.57 -30.97 -12.63
N ALA A 19 -23.05 -30.92 -13.86
CA ALA A 19 -21.67 -30.49 -14.10
C ALA A 19 -21.48 -29.06 -13.54
N ILE A 20 -20.45 -28.89 -12.71
CA ILE A 20 -20.10 -27.59 -12.15
C ILE A 20 -19.67 -26.69 -13.31
N ARG A 21 -20.28 -25.52 -13.44
CA ARG A 21 -19.88 -24.54 -14.47
C ARG A 21 -18.47 -24.05 -14.13
N PRO A 22 -17.53 -24.03 -15.09
CA PRO A 22 -16.21 -23.43 -14.84
C PRO A 22 -16.38 -21.98 -14.42
N LEU A 23 -15.58 -21.53 -13.44
CA LEU A 23 -15.56 -20.12 -13.04
C LEU A 23 -15.17 -19.26 -14.24
N GLU A 24 -15.83 -18.12 -14.39
CA GLU A 24 -15.43 -17.11 -15.37
C GLU A 24 -13.99 -16.68 -15.06
N GLN A 25 -13.09 -16.96 -15.99
CA GLN A 25 -11.70 -16.52 -15.89
C GLN A 25 -11.66 -15.03 -16.21
N GLU A 26 -11.09 -14.25 -15.30
CA GLU A 26 -10.87 -12.84 -15.53
C GLU A 26 -9.91 -12.66 -16.71
N PRO A 27 -10.24 -11.80 -17.70
CA PRO A 27 -9.38 -11.64 -18.87
C PRO A 27 -8.03 -11.07 -18.44
N GLU A 28 -6.96 -11.80 -18.71
CA GLU A 28 -5.60 -11.29 -18.56
C GLU A 28 -5.45 -10.05 -19.45
N SER A 29 -5.16 -8.89 -18.86
CA SER A 29 -4.95 -7.64 -19.59
C SER A 29 -3.45 -7.36 -19.80
N PRO A 30 -2.84 -7.78 -20.93
CA PRO A 30 -1.39 -7.64 -21.14
C PRO A 30 -0.94 -6.18 -21.39
N THR A 31 -1.85 -5.29 -21.80
CA THR A 31 -1.50 -3.96 -22.32
C THR A 31 -1.24 -2.91 -21.24
N VAL A 32 -1.82 -3.07 -20.05
CA VAL A 32 -1.69 -2.09 -18.95
C VAL A 32 -0.27 -2.06 -18.42
N TRP A 33 0.42 -3.20 -18.40
CA TRP A 33 1.76 -3.32 -17.83
C TRP A 33 2.82 -2.66 -18.71
N LEU A 34 2.74 -2.85 -20.03
CA LEU A 34 3.62 -2.19 -21.00
C LEU A 34 3.47 -0.67 -20.97
N ARG A 35 2.24 -0.16 -20.82
CA ARG A 35 1.98 1.28 -20.73
C ARG A 35 2.58 1.89 -19.46
N ARG A 36 2.52 1.17 -18.33
CA ARG A 36 3.15 1.59 -17.07
C ARG A 36 4.68 1.60 -17.19
N LEU A 37 5.27 0.59 -17.82
CA LEU A 37 6.72 0.53 -18.07
C LEU A 37 7.20 1.68 -18.96
N ALA A 38 6.47 1.98 -20.05
CA ALA A 38 6.78 3.09 -20.93
C ALA A 38 6.71 4.45 -20.20
N ALA A 39 5.71 4.65 -19.34
CA ALA A 39 5.58 5.87 -18.54
C ALA A 39 6.76 6.05 -17.56
N VAL A 40 7.18 4.97 -16.89
CA VAL A 40 8.33 5.01 -15.97
C VAL A 40 9.62 5.34 -16.73
N ALA A 41 9.85 4.72 -17.90
CA ALA A 41 11.01 5.00 -18.73
C ALA A 41 11.07 6.48 -19.17
N ALA A 42 9.93 7.06 -19.53
CA ALA A 42 9.84 8.47 -19.91
C ALA A 42 10.22 9.41 -18.74
N ILE A 43 9.75 9.12 -17.52
CA ILE A 43 10.07 9.93 -16.33
C ILE A 43 11.57 9.86 -16.00
N VAL A 44 12.17 8.66 -16.05
CA VAL A 44 13.60 8.47 -15.77
C VAL A 44 14.46 9.19 -16.81
N LEU A 45 14.11 9.11 -18.09
CA LEU A 45 14.83 9.81 -19.15
C LEU A 45 14.69 11.34 -19.02
N ALA A 46 13.49 11.84 -18.74
CA ALA A 46 13.27 13.28 -18.55
C ALA A 46 14.03 13.82 -17.33
N GLY A 47 14.02 13.09 -16.20
CA GLY A 47 14.78 13.46 -15.01
C GLY A 47 16.29 13.41 -15.24
N GLY A 48 16.78 12.35 -15.90
CA GLY A 48 18.20 12.21 -16.24
C GLY A 48 18.69 13.31 -17.20
N LEU A 49 17.90 13.67 -18.20
CA LEU A 49 18.18 14.77 -19.11
C LEU A 49 18.17 16.12 -18.40
N SER A 50 17.20 16.37 -17.51
CA SER A 50 17.13 17.61 -16.73
C SER A 50 18.37 17.79 -15.84
N ILE A 51 18.78 16.74 -15.12
CA ILE A 51 19.98 16.77 -14.27
C ILE A 51 21.24 16.97 -15.11
N TRP A 52 21.33 16.33 -16.28
CA TRP A 52 22.47 16.46 -17.18
C TRP A 52 22.60 17.87 -17.76
N PHE A 53 21.49 18.50 -18.15
CA PHE A 53 21.47 19.87 -18.64
C PHE A 53 21.80 20.88 -17.53
N SER A 54 21.18 20.76 -16.36
CA SER A 54 21.50 21.63 -15.22
C SER A 54 22.98 21.54 -14.83
N ARG A 55 23.59 20.34 -14.87
CA ARG A 55 25.00 20.17 -14.54
C ARG A 55 25.95 20.87 -15.53
N ARG A 56 25.54 21.06 -16.79
CA ARG A 56 26.31 21.80 -17.80
C ARG A 56 26.20 23.32 -17.63
N GLU A 57 25.07 23.81 -17.13
CA GLU A 57 24.83 25.24 -16.91
C GLU A 57 25.40 25.75 -15.58
N THR A 58 25.55 24.88 -14.56
CA THR A 58 26.04 25.26 -13.23
C THR A 58 27.56 25.55 -13.14
N THR A 59 28.32 25.42 -14.23
CA THR A 59 29.74 25.79 -14.23
C THR A 59 30.00 27.30 -14.32
N THR A 60 28.97 28.15 -14.54
CA THR A 60 29.20 29.59 -14.81
C THR A 60 28.17 30.58 -14.24
N VAL A 61 27.50 30.33 -13.11
CA VAL A 61 26.67 31.38 -12.48
C VAL A 61 26.73 31.32 -10.95
N PRO A 62 27.10 32.43 -10.26
CA PRO A 62 27.00 32.51 -8.82
C PRO A 62 25.53 32.59 -8.39
N GLN A 63 25.25 31.83 -7.34
CA GLN A 63 24.02 31.73 -6.57
C GLN A 63 23.37 33.10 -6.30
N GLU A 64 22.35 33.45 -7.09
CA GLU A 64 21.38 34.48 -6.70
C GLU A 64 20.30 33.84 -5.82
N ALA A 65 20.08 34.46 -4.67
CA ALA A 65 19.03 34.12 -3.73
C ALA A 65 17.66 34.26 -4.40
N SER A 66 17.00 33.14 -4.65
CA SER A 66 15.60 33.13 -5.04
C SER A 66 14.73 33.12 -3.79
N ASP A 67 13.93 34.18 -3.68
CA ASP A 67 12.83 34.44 -2.76
C ASP A 67 12.08 33.17 -2.31
N PRO A 68 11.67 33.03 -1.03
CA PRO A 68 10.90 31.87 -0.59
C PRO A 68 9.48 31.97 -1.18
N GLN A 69 9.23 31.21 -2.24
CA GLN A 69 7.86 30.93 -2.67
C GLN A 69 7.09 30.31 -1.49
N PRO A 70 5.84 30.74 -1.23
CA PRO A 70 5.05 30.15 -0.18
C PRO A 70 4.86 28.66 -0.51
N LEU A 71 5.41 27.81 0.35
CA LEU A 71 5.16 26.38 0.33
C LEU A 71 3.65 26.19 0.28
N LEU A 72 3.14 25.76 -0.87
CA LEU A 72 1.84 25.12 -0.94
C LEU A 72 1.94 23.96 0.04
N SER A 73 1.33 24.15 1.21
CA SER A 73 1.03 23.13 2.17
C SER A 73 0.11 22.15 1.46
N ILE A 74 0.73 21.21 0.75
CA ILE A 74 0.10 19.98 0.31
C ILE A 74 -0.36 19.34 1.60
N GLU A 75 -1.65 19.45 1.86
CA GLU A 75 -2.31 18.72 2.92
C GLU A 75 -2.15 17.25 2.52
N PHE A 76 -1.12 16.60 3.08
CA PHE A 76 -0.94 15.17 2.99
C PHE A 76 -2.12 14.56 3.73
N GLY A 77 -3.20 14.30 2.99
CA GLY A 77 -4.28 13.44 3.47
C GLY A 77 -3.69 12.14 4.03
N PRO A 78 -4.36 11.48 4.98
CA PRO A 78 -3.80 10.39 5.76
C PRO A 78 -3.18 9.37 4.81
N LYS A 79 -1.84 9.31 4.82
CA LYS A 79 -1.06 8.45 3.97
C LYS A 79 -1.30 7.04 4.47
N VAL A 80 -2.30 6.37 3.89
CA VAL A 80 -2.61 4.97 4.23
C VAL A 80 -1.37 4.14 3.94
N MET A 81 -0.59 3.87 4.99
CA MET A 81 0.70 3.21 4.88
C MET A 81 0.45 1.76 4.48
N ASN A 82 0.86 1.38 3.27
CA ASN A 82 0.64 0.05 2.75
C ASN A 82 1.40 -0.98 3.61
N THR A 83 0.71 -2.02 4.09
CA THR A 83 1.25 -3.10 4.91
C THR A 83 2.51 -3.73 4.32
N PHE A 84 2.58 -3.85 3.00
CA PHE A 84 3.76 -4.38 2.31
C PHE A 84 5.01 -3.50 2.49
N LEU A 85 4.85 -2.18 2.50
CA LEU A 85 5.95 -1.24 2.71
C LEU A 85 6.42 -1.26 4.16
N LEU A 86 5.50 -1.39 5.12
CA LEU A 86 5.83 -1.57 6.53
C LEU A 86 6.61 -2.85 6.78
N THR A 87 6.21 -3.96 6.16
CA THR A 87 6.93 -5.24 6.29
C THR A 87 8.32 -5.17 5.67
N LYS A 88 8.46 -4.49 4.53
CA LYS A 88 9.77 -4.29 3.91
C LYS A 88 10.67 -3.44 4.81
N LEU A 89 10.14 -2.34 5.37
CA LEU A 89 10.88 -1.47 6.28
C LEU A 89 11.30 -2.20 7.56
N ALA A 90 10.44 -3.04 8.13
CA ALA A 90 10.76 -3.84 9.31
C ALA A 90 11.95 -4.80 9.08
N LEU A 91 12.12 -5.30 7.86
CA LEU A 91 13.22 -6.18 7.49
C LEU A 91 14.52 -5.42 7.18
N GLU A 92 14.42 -4.22 6.61
CA GLU A 92 15.57 -3.41 6.22
C GLU A 92 16.16 -2.60 7.38
N ASP A 93 15.31 -1.94 8.17
CA ASP A 93 15.74 -1.10 9.28
C ASP A 93 14.66 -1.02 10.39
N THR A 94 14.97 -1.71 11.49
CA THR A 94 14.09 -1.81 12.65
C THR A 94 13.96 -0.49 13.42
N LYS A 95 14.95 0.41 13.34
CA LYS A 95 14.91 1.69 14.05
C LYS A 95 13.96 2.66 13.38
N THR A 96 14.03 2.78 12.06
CA THR A 96 13.09 3.63 11.30
C THR A 96 11.69 3.05 11.30
N PHE A 97 11.54 1.72 11.26
CA PHE A 97 10.25 1.06 11.43
C PHE A 97 9.56 1.42 12.76
N SER A 98 10.28 1.35 13.89
CA SER A 98 9.70 1.68 15.20
C SER A 98 9.36 3.17 15.33
N ALA A 99 10.14 4.06 14.73
CA ALA A 99 9.82 5.49 14.67
C ALA A 99 8.51 5.74 13.90
N VAL A 100 8.35 5.12 12.73
CA VAL A 100 7.14 5.24 11.90
C VAL A 100 5.92 4.67 12.63
N LEU A 101 6.03 3.50 13.26
CA LEU A 101 4.94 2.95 14.05
C LEU A 101 4.56 3.84 15.23
N THR A 102 5.54 4.43 15.90
CA THR A 102 5.31 5.32 17.04
C THR A 102 4.57 6.58 16.58
N GLU A 103 4.94 7.15 15.45
CA GLU A 103 4.28 8.31 14.86
C GLU A 103 2.82 8.02 14.46
N GLU A 104 2.59 6.94 13.72
CA GLU A 104 1.24 6.52 13.29
C GLU A 104 0.36 6.13 14.49
N SER A 105 0.93 5.51 15.52
CA SER A 105 0.19 5.10 16.72
C SER A 105 -0.41 6.27 17.49
N ARG A 106 0.19 7.47 17.42
CA ARG A 106 -0.31 8.67 18.12
C ARG A 106 -1.63 9.17 17.54
N GLY A 107 -1.93 8.87 16.28
CA GLY A 107 -3.19 9.24 15.63
C GLY A 107 -4.32 8.26 15.89
N VAL A 108 -4.03 7.04 16.34
CA VAL A 108 -5.00 5.94 16.47
C VAL A 108 -5.21 5.53 17.93
N LEU A 109 -4.14 5.47 18.72
CA LEU A 109 -4.19 5.05 20.11
C LEU A 109 -4.46 6.25 21.03
N PRO A 110 -5.30 6.08 22.07
CA PRO A 110 -5.50 7.11 23.07
C PRO A 110 -4.17 7.40 23.77
N SER A 111 -3.78 8.68 23.84
CA SER A 111 -2.54 9.06 24.51
C SER A 111 -2.61 8.74 25.99
N LEU A 112 -1.68 7.95 26.52
CA LEU A 112 -1.63 7.61 27.94
C LEU A 112 -1.02 8.74 28.81
N GLN A 113 -0.36 9.71 28.16
CA GLN A 113 0.47 10.73 28.82
C GLN A 113 -0.19 12.12 28.87
N GLY A 114 -1.35 12.30 28.22
CA GLY A 114 -2.08 13.57 28.24
C GLY A 114 -2.68 13.89 29.61
N HIS A 115 -2.75 15.17 29.98
CA HIS A 115 -3.29 15.61 31.27
C HIS A 115 -4.78 15.22 31.44
N GLU A 116 -5.51 15.12 30.33
CA GLU A 116 -6.94 14.74 30.28
C GLU A 116 -7.16 13.22 30.06
N SER A 117 -6.10 12.40 30.06
CA SER A 117 -6.22 10.97 29.75
C SER A 117 -6.61 10.16 30.97
N THR A 118 -7.77 9.49 30.90
CA THR A 118 -8.26 8.55 31.92
C THR A 118 -7.36 7.33 32.10
N LEU A 119 -6.48 7.04 31.13
CA LEU A 119 -5.57 5.90 31.14
C LEU A 119 -4.20 6.21 31.73
N ARG A 120 -3.96 7.44 32.19
CA ARG A 120 -2.68 7.87 32.80
C ARG A 120 -2.28 7.03 34.02
N ILE A 121 -3.27 6.58 34.80
CA ILE A 121 -3.05 5.77 36.00
C ILE A 121 -2.33 4.46 35.67
N LEU A 122 -2.48 3.94 34.45
CA LEU A 122 -1.84 2.69 33.99
C LEU A 122 -0.38 2.88 33.57
N ALA A 123 0.11 4.10 33.41
CA ALA A 123 1.48 4.39 32.97
C ALA A 123 2.44 4.72 34.14
N GLU A 124 1.92 4.87 35.36
CA GLU A 124 2.69 5.14 36.58
C GLU A 124 3.07 3.87 37.37
N GLU A 125 2.69 2.68 36.88
CA GLU A 125 3.12 1.35 37.37
C GLU A 125 4.33 0.80 36.61
#